data_AF-A0A5C8LJR0-F1
#
_entry.id   AF-A0A5C8LJR0-F1
#
_cell.length_a   1.000
_cell.length_b   1.000
_cell.length_c   1.000
_cell.angle_alpha   90.00
_cell.angle_beta   90.00
_cell.angle_gamma   90.00
#
_symmetry.space_group_name_H-M   'P 1'
#
loop_
_entity.id
_entity.type
_entity.pdbx_description
1 polymer ?
#
loop_
_entity_poly.entity_id
_entity_poly.type
_entity_poly.pdbx_seq_one_letter_code
_entity_poly.pdbx_strand_id
1 'polypeptide(L)'
;MLKQLLLSSALLSSFFVSADLYQAKRYYHQENYQQAKAEFERLLPLGNDMAAFNLAVMAMKGQGMQQDLSLAYLYFLAAAKLGHPDAATGLQTLDTHLTAEQKQLAQQQLLLQKNQWVPSYATMLAQRKSPSSLYNQGTLPEVIERVEPNYPVRAARKGTQGFAAVLFLVDEQGQVIYAKTQHSFPAGVFDEVSENALRQWRYQPSSSKSIRRITLDFSLAVGGQEQWRKKLLHALTKDSWPAAKAGMASSQYSNAILLNYLDQDATPSLRDLSVSTEELPQLSDFKSEKAKAVKMSAFTGSAILRVDSDKKLKQLTTLSGEVPFAQGDTLSFIDKAGDYKIAPWDLNYNTTKAPLYAKDKMYLKQLHQRPKEWTDEYWLDQAARNGLLEAQRARAQFDQGWAHYLQRKNDPVALGWQAIELLTANKTDEAKAVFSQAKAAGFEATAELEILFQ
;
A
#
# COMPACT_ATOMS: atom_id res chain seq x y z
N MET A 1 15.74 -47.40 32.74
CA MET A 1 14.85 -47.82 31.65
C MET A 1 13.46 -47.29 31.94
N LEU A 2 12.88 -46.51 31.00
CA LEU A 2 11.46 -46.07 30.90
C LEU A 2 10.91 -45.20 32.06
N LYS A 3 10.11 -44.14 31.84
CA LYS A 3 9.71 -43.35 30.67
C LYS A 3 9.09 -42.05 31.24
N GLN A 4 9.32 -40.97 30.50
CA GLN A 4 8.91 -39.56 30.66
C GLN A 4 7.47 -39.31 31.18
N LEU A 5 7.35 -38.33 32.09
CA LEU A 5 6.15 -37.50 32.30
C LEU A 5 6.56 -36.05 32.00
N LEU A 6 6.54 -35.69 30.72
CA LEU A 6 6.59 -34.29 30.29
C LEU A 6 5.16 -33.76 30.29
N LEU A 7 4.79 -33.01 31.32
CA LEU A 7 3.66 -32.09 31.22
C LEU A 7 4.08 -30.97 30.25
N SER A 8 3.74 -31.16 28.97
CA SER A 8 3.75 -30.08 28.00
C SER A 8 2.56 -29.17 28.29
N SER A 9 2.82 -28.08 29.01
CA SER A 9 1.95 -26.91 29.06
C SER A 9 1.80 -26.38 27.64
N ALA A 10 0.69 -26.74 26.99
CA ALA A 10 0.26 -26.14 25.76
C ALA A 10 -0.10 -24.67 26.04
N LEU A 11 0.87 -23.78 25.83
CA LEU A 11 0.60 -22.37 25.58
C LEU A 11 -0.19 -22.33 24.27
N LEU A 12 -1.52 -22.32 24.39
CA LEU A 12 -2.42 -21.88 23.34
C LEU A 12 -2.17 -20.39 23.12
N SER A 13 -1.10 -20.04 22.43
CA SER A 13 -1.08 -18.82 21.65
C SER A 13 -2.12 -19.03 20.56
N SER A 14 -3.32 -18.49 20.78
CA SER A 14 -4.30 -18.29 19.72
C SER A 14 -3.66 -17.39 18.67
N PHE A 15 -2.94 -18.00 17.72
CA PHE A 15 -2.71 -17.39 16.44
C PHE A 15 -4.12 -17.15 15.89
N PHE A 16 -4.58 -15.90 15.91
CA PHE A 16 -5.65 -15.50 15.03
C PHE A 16 -5.10 -15.74 13.62
N VAL A 17 -5.38 -16.93 13.07
CA VAL A 17 -5.00 -17.27 11.71
C VAL A 17 -5.80 -16.30 10.84
N SER A 18 -5.12 -15.24 10.38
CA SER A 18 -5.66 -14.35 9.37
C SER A 18 -6.09 -15.21 8.20
N ALA A 19 -7.26 -14.94 7.64
CA ALA A 19 -7.71 -15.73 6.50
C ALA A 19 -6.69 -15.66 5.37
N ASP A 20 -6.52 -16.76 4.63
CA ASP A 20 -5.50 -16.85 3.59
C ASP A 20 -6.13 -17.49 2.34
N LEU A 21 -6.18 -16.74 1.24
CA LEU A 21 -6.75 -17.21 -0.03
C LEU A 21 -6.05 -18.49 -0.52
N TYR A 22 -4.72 -18.57 -0.34
CA TYR A 22 -3.96 -19.75 -0.73
C TYR A 22 -4.42 -20.97 0.05
N GLN A 23 -4.57 -20.83 1.38
CA GLN A 23 -5.05 -21.90 2.24
C GLN A 23 -6.50 -22.28 1.95
N ALA A 24 -7.37 -21.29 1.68
CA ALA A 24 -8.77 -21.49 1.29
C ALA A 24 -8.87 -22.36 0.02
N LYS A 25 -8.09 -22.03 -1.01
CA LYS A 25 -8.01 -22.81 -2.25
C LYS A 25 -7.51 -24.22 -2.02
N ARG A 26 -6.49 -24.40 -1.16
CA ARG A 26 -5.99 -25.73 -0.80
C ARG A 26 -7.07 -26.58 -0.14
N TYR A 27 -7.80 -26.03 0.84
CA TYR A 27 -8.93 -26.74 1.44
C TYR A 27 -9.98 -27.11 0.40
N TYR A 28 -10.33 -26.19 -0.50
CA TYR A 28 -11.30 -26.45 -1.56
C TYR A 28 -10.86 -27.59 -2.51
N HIS A 29 -9.59 -27.59 -2.94
CA HIS A 29 -9.03 -28.65 -3.80
C HIS A 29 -8.93 -30.01 -3.11
N GLN A 30 -8.82 -30.02 -1.77
CA GLN A 30 -8.83 -31.22 -0.95
C GLN A 30 -10.25 -31.66 -0.57
N GLU A 31 -11.28 -31.05 -1.18
CA GLU A 31 -12.71 -31.28 -0.88
C GLU A 31 -13.09 -30.98 0.58
N ASN A 32 -12.22 -30.25 1.28
CA ASN A 32 -12.44 -29.83 2.63
C ASN A 32 -13.29 -28.54 2.66
N TYR A 33 -14.53 -28.68 2.18
CA TYR A 33 -15.38 -27.54 1.84
C TYR A 33 -15.81 -26.71 3.06
N GLN A 34 -15.91 -27.29 4.26
CA GLN A 34 -16.25 -26.52 5.46
C GLN A 34 -15.15 -25.51 5.82
N GLN A 35 -13.90 -25.97 5.87
CA GLN A 35 -12.75 -25.08 6.08
C GLN A 35 -12.60 -24.08 4.93
N ALA A 36 -12.77 -24.51 3.68
CA ALA A 36 -12.70 -23.62 2.52
C ALA A 36 -13.74 -22.49 2.61
N LYS A 37 -14.99 -22.84 2.90
CA LYS A 37 -16.10 -21.88 3.11
C LYS A 37 -15.74 -20.87 4.19
N ALA A 38 -15.30 -21.34 5.35
CA ALA A 38 -14.97 -20.48 6.48
C ALA A 38 -13.82 -19.50 6.18
N GLU A 39 -12.83 -19.91 5.37
CA GLU A 39 -11.77 -19.00 4.89
C GLU A 39 -12.31 -18.00 3.88
N PHE A 40 -13.05 -18.44 2.86
CA PHE A 40 -13.60 -17.52 1.86
C PHE A 40 -14.59 -16.50 2.45
N GLU A 41 -15.41 -16.89 3.42
CA GLU A 41 -16.32 -15.98 4.14
C GLU A 41 -15.55 -14.89 4.91
N ARG A 42 -14.37 -15.19 5.44
CA ARG A 42 -13.50 -14.20 6.08
C ARG A 42 -12.84 -13.26 5.08
N LEU A 43 -12.56 -13.72 3.86
CA LEU A 43 -11.97 -12.92 2.78
C LEU A 43 -12.99 -12.05 2.03
N LEU A 44 -14.26 -12.47 2.00
CA LEU A 44 -15.33 -11.74 1.33
C LEU A 44 -15.43 -10.26 1.75
N PRO A 45 -15.46 -9.89 3.05
CA PRO A 45 -15.51 -8.48 3.46
C PRO A 45 -14.23 -7.70 3.18
N LEU A 46 -13.12 -8.39 2.84
CA LEU A 46 -11.90 -7.78 2.34
C LEU A 46 -11.99 -7.47 0.83
N GLY A 47 -13.17 -7.67 0.22
CA GLY A 47 -13.40 -7.45 -1.21
C GLY A 47 -12.50 -8.35 -2.06
N ASN A 48 -12.30 -9.58 -1.61
CA ASN A 48 -11.60 -10.62 -2.37
C ASN A 48 -12.55 -11.20 -3.43
N ASP A 49 -12.26 -10.90 -4.69
CA ASP A 49 -13.08 -11.30 -5.84
C ASP A 49 -13.08 -12.82 -6.04
N MET A 50 -11.92 -13.47 -5.85
CA MET A 50 -11.77 -14.93 -5.89
C MET A 50 -12.57 -15.63 -4.78
N ALA A 51 -12.61 -15.07 -3.56
CA ALA A 51 -13.39 -15.63 -2.47
C ALA A 51 -14.90 -15.52 -2.75
N ALA A 52 -15.35 -14.36 -3.25
CA ALA A 52 -16.74 -14.18 -3.69
C ALA A 52 -17.11 -15.19 -4.78
N PHE A 53 -16.26 -15.36 -5.80
CA PHE A 53 -16.50 -16.32 -6.88
C PHE A 53 -16.57 -17.76 -6.37
N ASN A 54 -15.62 -18.18 -5.52
CA ASN A 54 -15.62 -19.54 -4.99
C ASN A 54 -16.82 -19.81 -4.07
N LEU A 55 -17.23 -18.85 -3.23
CA LEU A 55 -18.46 -18.98 -2.44
C LEU A 55 -19.69 -19.10 -3.34
N ALA A 56 -19.73 -18.40 -4.47
CA ALA A 56 -20.80 -18.52 -5.46
C ALA A 56 -20.87 -19.94 -6.04
N VAL A 57 -19.72 -20.49 -6.45
CA VAL A 57 -19.63 -21.87 -6.96
C VAL A 57 -20.04 -22.88 -5.88
N MET A 58 -19.60 -22.67 -4.63
CA MET A 58 -19.95 -23.55 -3.51
C MET A 58 -21.46 -23.54 -3.21
N ALA A 59 -22.09 -22.36 -3.18
CA ALA A 59 -23.53 -22.22 -3.00
C ALA A 59 -24.31 -22.82 -4.17
N MET A 60 -23.84 -22.63 -5.40
CA MET A 60 -24.46 -23.18 -6.61
C MET A 60 -24.41 -24.70 -6.63
N LYS A 61 -23.34 -25.32 -6.12
CA LYS A 61 -23.12 -26.78 -6.13
C LYS A 61 -23.51 -27.47 -4.81
N GLY A 62 -23.80 -26.72 -3.75
CA GLY A 62 -23.99 -27.28 -2.41
C GLY A 62 -22.70 -27.87 -1.80
N GLN A 63 -21.53 -27.32 -2.11
CA GLN A 63 -20.25 -27.81 -1.58
C GLN A 63 -19.99 -27.21 -0.20
N GLY A 64 -20.04 -28.04 0.85
CA GLY A 64 -19.87 -27.59 2.24
C GLY A 64 -21.02 -26.71 2.75
N MET A 65 -22.14 -26.66 2.03
CA MET A 65 -23.36 -25.95 2.42
C MET A 65 -24.56 -26.53 1.67
N GLN A 66 -25.78 -26.19 2.08
CA GLN A 66 -26.96 -26.50 1.29
C GLN A 66 -26.93 -25.72 -0.04
N GLN A 67 -27.37 -26.35 -1.12
CA GLN A 67 -27.47 -25.67 -2.42
C GLN A 67 -28.46 -24.50 -2.32
N ASP A 68 -28.02 -23.32 -2.75
CA ASP A 68 -28.82 -22.10 -2.78
C ASP A 68 -28.41 -21.24 -3.99
N LEU A 69 -29.27 -21.24 -5.01
CA LEU A 69 -29.02 -20.51 -6.25
C LEU A 69 -29.16 -18.99 -6.08
N SER A 70 -29.99 -18.52 -5.13
CA SER A 70 -30.14 -17.09 -4.86
C SER A 70 -28.90 -16.55 -4.16
N LEU A 71 -28.36 -17.30 -3.21
CA LEU A 71 -27.09 -16.99 -2.56
C LEU A 71 -25.91 -17.05 -3.53
N ALA A 72 -25.88 -18.05 -4.42
CA ALA A 72 -24.88 -18.14 -5.48
C ALA A 72 -24.91 -16.91 -6.39
N TYR A 73 -26.11 -16.46 -6.80
CA TYR A 73 -26.28 -15.26 -7.61
C TYR A 73 -25.79 -14.01 -6.88
N LEU A 74 -26.08 -13.85 -5.59
CA LEU A 74 -25.55 -12.77 -4.76
C LEU A 74 -24.01 -12.75 -4.78
N TYR A 75 -23.38 -13.89 -4.56
CA TYR A 75 -21.93 -13.98 -4.55
C TYR A 75 -21.29 -13.78 -5.93
N PHE A 76 -21.92 -14.24 -7.02
CA PHE A 76 -21.46 -13.91 -8.37
C PHE A 76 -21.61 -12.41 -8.67
N LEU A 77 -22.67 -11.75 -8.21
CA LEU A 77 -22.81 -10.30 -8.33
C LEU A 77 -21.70 -9.58 -7.57
N ALA A 78 -21.35 -10.05 -6.37
CA ALA A 78 -20.25 -9.52 -5.60
C ALA A 78 -18.91 -9.68 -6.35
N ALA A 79 -18.62 -10.88 -6.85
CA ALA A 79 -17.42 -11.17 -7.63
C ALA A 79 -17.32 -10.29 -8.88
N ALA A 80 -18.42 -10.11 -9.63
CA ALA A 80 -18.46 -9.24 -10.80
C ALA A 80 -18.18 -7.77 -10.44
N LYS A 81 -18.76 -7.26 -9.36
CA LYS A 81 -18.50 -5.88 -8.87
C LYS A 81 -17.07 -5.70 -8.36
N LEU A 82 -16.42 -6.76 -7.91
CA LEU A 82 -15.01 -6.77 -7.50
C LEU A 82 -14.05 -6.99 -8.68
N GLY A 83 -14.56 -7.31 -9.87
CA GLY A 83 -13.78 -7.42 -11.11
C GLY A 83 -13.37 -8.84 -11.49
N HIS A 84 -13.96 -9.88 -10.90
CA HIS A 84 -13.63 -11.26 -11.25
C HIS A 84 -14.03 -11.56 -12.71
N PRO A 85 -13.12 -12.06 -13.57
CA PRO A 85 -13.37 -12.22 -15.00
C PRO A 85 -14.51 -13.21 -15.32
N ASP A 86 -14.61 -14.31 -14.55
CA ASP A 86 -15.58 -15.37 -14.84
C ASP A 86 -16.95 -15.18 -14.17
N ALA A 87 -17.14 -14.10 -13.40
CA ALA A 87 -18.38 -13.92 -12.63
C ALA A 87 -19.60 -13.70 -13.53
N ALA A 88 -19.44 -13.06 -14.69
CA ALA A 88 -20.52 -12.82 -15.65
C ALA A 88 -21.10 -14.14 -16.19
N THR A 89 -20.23 -15.14 -16.46
CA THR A 89 -20.66 -16.47 -16.90
C THR A 89 -21.48 -17.19 -15.82
N GLY A 90 -21.07 -17.07 -14.55
CA GLY A 90 -21.84 -17.58 -13.41
C GLY A 90 -23.23 -16.95 -13.30
N LEU A 91 -23.32 -15.62 -13.45
CA LEU A 91 -24.61 -14.90 -13.45
C LEU A 91 -25.52 -15.36 -14.59
N GLN A 92 -24.99 -15.45 -15.81
CA GLN A 92 -25.74 -15.89 -16.98
C GLN A 92 -26.25 -17.32 -16.82
N THR A 93 -25.45 -18.20 -16.20
CA THR A 93 -25.85 -19.59 -15.92
C THR A 93 -27.05 -19.63 -14.98
N LEU A 94 -27.11 -18.76 -13.98
CA LEU A 94 -28.20 -18.72 -13.00
C LEU A 94 -29.44 -17.94 -13.46
N ASP A 95 -29.33 -17.15 -14.53
CA ASP A 95 -30.40 -16.23 -14.94
C ASP A 95 -31.71 -16.93 -15.31
N THR A 96 -31.64 -18.14 -15.87
CA THR A 96 -32.80 -18.95 -16.25
C THR A 96 -33.39 -19.74 -15.07
N HIS A 97 -32.66 -19.84 -13.95
CA HIS A 97 -33.06 -20.60 -12.76
C HIS A 97 -33.66 -19.72 -11.65
N LEU A 98 -33.64 -18.40 -11.80
CA LEU A 98 -34.08 -17.45 -10.78
C LEU A 98 -35.16 -16.51 -11.32
N THR A 99 -36.14 -16.21 -10.48
CA THR A 99 -37.17 -15.20 -10.77
C THR A 99 -36.59 -13.78 -10.66
N ALA A 100 -37.27 -12.79 -11.27
CA ALA A 100 -36.89 -11.39 -11.14
C ALA A 100 -36.85 -10.92 -9.67
N GLU A 101 -37.80 -11.40 -8.86
CA GLU A 101 -37.88 -11.10 -7.42
C GLU A 101 -36.66 -11.65 -6.65
N GLN A 102 -36.26 -12.90 -6.91
CA GLN A 102 -35.08 -13.50 -6.29
C GLN A 102 -33.80 -12.73 -6.64
N LYS A 103 -33.64 -12.33 -7.91
CA LYS A 103 -32.49 -11.51 -8.35
C LYS A 103 -32.49 -10.14 -7.69
N GLN A 104 -33.65 -9.50 -7.59
CA GLN A 104 -33.80 -8.20 -6.93
C GLN A 104 -33.48 -8.29 -5.43
N LEU A 105 -33.93 -9.35 -4.75
CA LEU A 105 -33.62 -9.60 -3.35
C LEU A 105 -32.12 -9.80 -3.14
N ALA A 106 -31.46 -10.60 -3.98
CA ALA A 106 -30.01 -10.80 -3.93
C ALA A 106 -29.23 -9.48 -4.13
N GLN A 107 -29.68 -8.62 -5.04
CA GLN A 107 -29.09 -7.30 -5.24
C GLN A 107 -29.26 -6.40 -4.01
N GLN A 108 -30.43 -6.39 -3.38
CA GLN A 108 -30.69 -5.63 -2.15
C GLN A 108 -29.83 -6.13 -0.99
N GLN A 109 -29.75 -7.45 -0.80
CA GLN A 109 -28.91 -8.07 0.23
C GLN A 109 -27.43 -7.70 0.03
N LEU A 110 -26.92 -7.72 -1.20
CA LEU A 110 -25.55 -7.30 -1.50
C LEU A 110 -25.31 -5.83 -1.14
N LEU A 111 -26.28 -4.94 -1.40
CA LEU A 111 -26.16 -3.51 -1.02
C LEU A 111 -26.06 -3.35 0.50
N LEU A 112 -26.83 -4.11 1.27
CA LEU A 112 -26.78 -4.09 2.73
C LEU A 112 -25.44 -4.60 3.28
N GLN A 113 -24.91 -5.70 2.71
CA GLN A 113 -23.64 -6.30 3.15
C GLN A 113 -22.43 -5.43 2.78
N LYS A 114 -22.43 -4.81 1.60
CA LYS A 114 -21.27 -4.05 1.06
C LYS A 114 -20.84 -2.90 1.98
N ASN A 115 -21.74 -2.30 2.75
CA ASN A 115 -21.41 -1.22 3.69
C ASN A 115 -20.43 -1.66 4.79
N GLN A 116 -20.31 -2.97 5.05
CA GLN A 116 -19.37 -3.51 6.03
C GLN A 116 -18.02 -3.90 5.41
N TRP A 117 -17.93 -3.95 4.07
CA TRP A 117 -16.74 -4.41 3.35
C TRP A 117 -15.78 -3.25 3.11
N VAL A 118 -14.53 -3.58 2.78
CA VAL A 118 -13.63 -2.59 2.19
C VAL A 118 -14.13 -2.20 0.79
N PRO A 119 -13.88 -0.96 0.33
CA PRO A 119 -14.25 -0.56 -1.02
C PRO A 119 -13.55 -1.44 -2.08
N SER A 120 -14.12 -1.51 -3.28
CA SER A 120 -13.44 -2.17 -4.39
C SER A 120 -12.18 -1.41 -4.78
N TYR A 121 -11.22 -2.09 -5.41
CA TYR A 121 -9.97 -1.47 -5.83
C TYR A 121 -10.18 -0.23 -6.70
N ALA A 122 -11.09 -0.31 -7.68
CA ALA A 122 -11.46 0.82 -8.52
C ALA A 122 -12.00 2.02 -7.73
N THR A 123 -12.84 1.78 -6.71
CA THR A 123 -13.36 2.84 -5.84
C THR A 123 -12.24 3.47 -5.00
N MET A 124 -11.33 2.65 -4.46
CA MET A 124 -10.17 3.16 -3.70
C MET A 124 -9.28 4.06 -4.56
N LEU A 125 -8.98 3.65 -5.80
CA LEU A 125 -8.20 4.46 -6.73
C LEU A 125 -8.87 5.79 -7.07
N ALA A 126 -10.20 5.80 -7.23
CA ALA A 126 -10.96 7.01 -7.53
C ALA A 126 -11.09 7.97 -6.33
N GLN A 127 -11.13 7.44 -5.10
CA GLN A 127 -11.30 8.22 -3.87
C GLN A 127 -9.97 8.66 -3.24
N ARG A 128 -8.84 8.39 -3.89
CA ARG A 128 -7.53 8.72 -3.34
C ARG A 128 -7.42 10.24 -3.12
N LYS A 129 -7.16 10.66 -1.87
CA LYS A 129 -6.90 12.06 -1.54
C LYS A 129 -5.55 12.55 -2.07
N SER A 130 -4.62 11.64 -2.32
CA SER A 130 -3.29 11.86 -2.91
C SER A 130 -2.75 10.50 -3.43
N PRO A 131 -1.77 10.47 -4.35
CA PRO A 131 -0.93 9.27 -4.54
C PRO A 131 -0.35 8.83 -3.18
N SER A 132 0.09 7.57 -3.04
CA SER A 132 0.92 7.11 -1.92
C SER A 132 2.26 7.88 -1.89
N SER A 133 2.20 9.15 -1.55
CA SER A 133 3.30 10.07 -1.41
C SER A 133 3.64 10.10 0.06
N LEU A 134 4.82 9.58 0.38
CA LEU A 134 5.42 9.65 1.71
C LEU A 134 5.80 11.09 2.10
N TYR A 135 5.57 12.06 1.22
CA TYR A 135 5.94 13.46 1.37
C TYR A 135 4.70 14.33 1.55
N ASN A 136 4.56 14.85 2.77
CA ASN A 136 3.70 15.98 3.08
C ASN A 136 4.46 17.26 2.67
N GLN A 137 3.92 18.08 1.76
CA GLN A 137 4.53 19.32 1.26
C GLN A 137 4.31 20.53 2.17
N GLY A 138 3.98 20.34 3.45
CA GLY A 138 4.18 21.41 4.44
C GLY A 138 5.67 21.62 4.64
N THR A 139 6.14 22.86 4.84
CA THR A 139 7.53 23.15 5.21
C THR A 139 7.90 22.32 6.44
N LEU A 140 8.58 21.21 6.18
CA LEU A 140 8.94 20.24 7.21
C LEU A 140 10.02 20.88 8.07
N PRO A 141 9.90 20.94 9.40
CA PRO A 141 10.98 21.38 10.26
C PRO A 141 12.27 20.65 9.91
N GLU A 142 13.37 21.41 9.80
CA GLU A 142 14.66 20.84 9.45
C GLU A 142 15.14 19.90 10.56
N VAL A 143 15.90 18.88 10.19
CA VAL A 143 16.50 17.97 11.18
C VAL A 143 17.68 18.67 11.83
N ILE A 144 17.64 18.80 13.16
CA ILE A 144 18.74 19.38 13.95
C ILE A 144 19.78 18.30 14.25
N GLU A 145 19.32 17.12 14.67
CA GLU A 145 20.19 16.03 15.11
C GLU A 145 19.72 14.69 14.57
N ARG A 146 20.67 13.91 14.05
CA ARG A 146 20.46 12.55 13.56
C ARG A 146 21.40 11.59 14.28
N VAL A 147 20.80 10.64 14.98
CA VAL A 147 21.51 9.50 15.54
C VAL A 147 21.39 8.35 14.54
N GLU A 148 22.50 7.91 13.98
CA GLU A 148 22.52 6.77 13.06
C GLU A 148 22.18 5.47 13.82
N PRO A 149 21.36 4.57 13.25
CA PRO A 149 21.05 3.29 13.88
C PRO A 149 22.28 2.39 13.94
N ASN A 150 22.46 1.75 15.08
CA ASN A 150 23.50 0.75 15.26
C ASN A 150 23.26 -0.45 14.33
N TYR A 151 24.27 -0.82 13.55
CA TYR A 151 24.17 -1.99 12.69
C TYR A 151 24.09 -3.28 13.52
N PRO A 152 23.07 -4.15 13.33
CA PRO A 152 22.96 -5.38 14.09
C PRO A 152 24.17 -6.32 13.88
N VAL A 153 24.87 -6.68 14.95
CA VAL A 153 26.11 -7.50 14.89
C VAL A 153 25.90 -8.82 14.15
N ARG A 154 24.76 -9.49 14.38
CA ARG A 154 24.42 -10.76 13.70
C ARG A 154 24.22 -10.57 12.19
N ALA A 155 23.62 -9.45 11.78
CA ALA A 155 23.44 -9.11 10.37
C ALA A 155 24.79 -8.79 9.71
N ALA A 156 25.62 -7.97 10.36
CA ALA A 156 26.95 -7.63 9.87
C ALA A 156 27.83 -8.87 9.63
N ARG A 157 27.87 -9.81 10.60
CA ARG A 157 28.63 -11.07 10.48
C ARG A 157 28.19 -11.95 9.32
N LYS A 158 26.91 -11.88 8.94
CA LYS A 158 26.32 -12.64 7.83
C LYS A 158 26.35 -11.87 6.51
N GLY A 159 26.86 -10.64 6.49
CA GLY A 159 26.79 -9.77 5.32
C GLY A 159 25.35 -9.38 4.92
N THR A 160 24.40 -9.46 5.86
CA THR A 160 22.98 -9.18 5.62
C THR A 160 22.77 -7.68 5.50
N GLN A 161 22.52 -7.20 4.29
CA GLN A 161 22.13 -5.82 3.99
C GLN A 161 20.60 -5.70 3.94
N GLY A 162 20.08 -4.48 4.06
CA GLY A 162 18.64 -4.27 4.02
C GLY A 162 18.19 -2.85 4.28
N PHE A 163 16.91 -2.69 4.61
CA PHE A 163 16.32 -1.42 4.97
C PHE A 163 15.14 -1.59 5.93
N ALA A 164 14.78 -0.52 6.63
CA ALA A 164 13.58 -0.44 7.45
C ALA A 164 12.83 0.87 7.19
N ALA A 165 11.54 0.78 6.85
CA ALA A 165 10.65 1.92 6.73
C ALA A 165 9.94 2.16 8.06
N VAL A 166 10.17 3.33 8.66
CA VAL A 166 9.70 3.69 9.99
C VAL A 166 8.75 4.87 9.90
N LEU A 167 7.60 4.75 10.58
CA LEU A 167 6.64 5.83 10.79
C LEU A 167 6.79 6.33 12.23
N PHE A 168 6.84 7.63 12.42
CA PHE A 168 7.13 8.23 13.71
C PHE A 168 6.41 9.55 13.91
N LEU A 169 6.17 9.91 15.18
CA LEU A 169 5.50 11.13 15.60
C LEU A 169 6.54 12.11 16.18
N VAL A 170 6.51 13.34 15.67
CA VAL A 170 7.31 14.45 16.17
C VAL A 170 6.39 15.43 16.91
N ASP A 171 6.76 15.82 18.11
CA ASP A 171 6.05 16.84 18.90
C ASP A 171 6.38 18.28 18.46
N GLU A 172 5.74 19.28 19.06
CA GLU A 172 5.94 20.70 18.80
C GLU A 172 7.35 21.19 19.17
N GLN A 173 8.04 20.49 20.07
CA GLN A 173 9.41 20.78 20.47
C GLN A 173 10.44 20.13 19.53
N GLY A 174 9.97 19.36 18.55
CA GLY A 174 10.81 18.67 17.57
C GLY A 174 11.35 17.32 18.06
N GLN A 175 10.85 16.77 19.17
CA GLN A 175 11.28 15.46 19.67
C GLN A 175 10.49 14.34 19.02
N VAL A 176 11.17 13.23 18.71
CA VAL A 176 10.51 12.00 18.25
C VAL A 176 10.02 11.22 19.46
N ILE A 177 8.71 11.23 19.68
CA ILE A 177 8.08 10.65 20.87
C ILE A 177 7.47 9.26 20.64
N TYR A 178 7.32 8.86 19.38
CA TYR A 178 6.89 7.52 19.00
C TYR A 178 7.50 7.15 17.66
N ALA A 179 7.98 5.91 17.51
CA ALA A 179 8.54 5.40 16.27
C ALA A 179 8.21 3.91 16.16
N LYS A 180 7.70 3.49 15.00
CA LYS A 180 7.36 2.11 14.72
C LYS A 180 7.71 1.72 13.29
N THR A 181 8.39 0.60 13.14
CA THR A 181 8.69 0.02 11.84
C THR A 181 7.40 -0.47 11.19
N GLN A 182 7.17 -0.03 9.96
CA GLN A 182 6.02 -0.46 9.17
C GLN A 182 6.32 -1.75 8.43
N HIS A 183 7.50 -1.77 7.80
CA HIS A 183 8.04 -2.92 7.10
C HIS A 183 9.55 -2.78 6.97
N SER A 184 10.21 -3.91 6.80
CA SER A 184 11.65 -3.99 6.60
C SER A 184 11.98 -5.15 5.67
N PHE A 185 13.16 -5.07 5.07
CA PHE A 185 13.72 -6.17 4.31
C PHE A 185 15.19 -6.37 4.72
N PRO A 186 15.57 -7.58 5.17
CA PRO A 186 14.70 -8.69 5.57
C PRO A 186 13.87 -8.32 6.81
N ALA A 187 12.67 -8.90 6.90
CA ALA A 187 11.72 -8.59 7.97
C ALA A 187 12.31 -8.84 9.37
N GLY A 188 12.13 -7.89 10.29
CA GLY A 188 12.52 -8.00 11.69
C GLY A 188 14.02 -7.88 11.99
N VAL A 189 14.87 -7.69 10.97
CA VAL A 189 16.33 -7.63 11.17
C VAL A 189 16.78 -6.25 11.67
N PHE A 190 16.15 -5.19 11.18
CA PHE A 190 16.59 -3.80 11.38
C PHE A 190 15.59 -2.95 12.17
N ASP A 191 14.46 -3.53 12.56
CA ASP A 191 13.30 -2.83 13.09
C ASP A 191 13.61 -2.13 14.42
N GLU A 192 14.05 -2.89 15.42
CA GLU A 192 14.32 -2.36 16.77
C GLU A 192 15.43 -1.30 16.77
N VAL A 193 16.52 -1.54 16.05
CA VAL A 193 17.64 -0.59 15.97
C VAL A 193 17.23 0.70 15.26
N SER A 194 16.33 0.62 14.28
CA SER A 194 15.79 1.78 13.58
C SER A 194 14.87 2.59 14.49
N GLU A 195 13.92 1.94 15.16
CA GLU A 195 13.00 2.59 16.10
C GLU A 195 13.74 3.27 17.25
N ASN A 196 14.76 2.62 17.83
CA ASN A 196 15.59 3.18 18.90
C ASN A 196 16.40 4.39 18.47
N ALA A 197 16.94 4.37 17.24
CA ALA A 197 17.70 5.50 16.71
C ALA A 197 16.81 6.70 16.45
N LEU A 198 15.65 6.49 15.82
CA LEU A 198 14.72 7.58 15.50
C LEU A 198 14.18 8.28 16.74
N ARG A 199 13.91 7.58 17.84
CA ARG A 199 13.48 8.20 19.11
C ARG A 199 14.49 9.23 19.66
N GLN A 200 15.75 9.15 19.24
CA GLN A 200 16.81 10.06 19.64
C GLN A 200 16.97 11.25 18.68
N TRP A 201 16.26 11.26 17.55
CA TRP A 201 16.35 12.37 16.59
C TRP A 201 15.69 13.63 17.14
N ARG A 202 16.15 14.78 16.64
CA ARG A 202 15.62 16.10 16.97
C ARG A 202 15.38 16.92 15.71
N TYR A 203 14.23 17.56 15.64
CA TYR A 203 13.77 18.44 14.58
C TYR A 203 13.69 19.86 15.11
N GLN A 204 13.63 20.83 14.20
CA GLN A 204 13.25 22.19 14.57
C GLN A 204 11.85 22.19 15.20
N PRO A 205 11.64 22.94 16.30
CA PRO A 205 10.31 23.13 16.86
C PRO A 205 9.32 23.64 15.81
N SER A 206 8.08 23.17 15.89
CA SER A 206 6.98 23.58 15.01
C SER A 206 5.73 23.91 15.81
N SER A 207 4.82 24.67 15.21
CA SER A 207 3.55 25.04 15.83
C SER A 207 2.58 23.88 16.03
N SER A 208 2.84 22.72 15.41
CA SER A 208 2.00 21.53 15.51
C SER A 208 2.84 20.26 15.49
N LYS A 209 2.27 19.18 16.06
CA LYS A 209 2.78 17.82 15.92
C LYS A 209 2.77 17.38 14.46
N SER A 210 3.62 16.42 14.10
CA SER A 210 3.67 15.87 12.74
C SER A 210 4.01 14.39 12.71
N ILE A 211 3.27 13.63 11.91
CA ILE A 211 3.62 12.25 11.56
C ILE A 211 4.60 12.28 10.38
N ARG A 212 5.68 11.50 10.47
CA ARG A 212 6.74 11.42 9.48
C ARG A 212 7.06 9.97 9.14
N ARG A 213 7.59 9.76 7.94
CA ARG A 213 8.10 8.47 7.48
C ARG A 213 9.50 8.61 6.91
N ILE A 214 10.33 7.62 7.17
CA ILE A 214 11.66 7.51 6.56
C ILE A 214 11.99 6.05 6.29
N THR A 215 12.81 5.81 5.28
CA THR A 215 13.45 4.51 5.06
C THR A 215 14.92 4.64 5.44
N LEU A 216 15.38 3.80 6.37
CA LEU A 216 16.77 3.71 6.78
C LEU A 216 17.45 2.56 6.05
N ASP A 217 18.58 2.85 5.40
CA ASP A 217 19.36 1.89 4.63
C ASP A 217 20.51 1.28 5.46
N PHE A 218 20.55 -0.04 5.53
CA PHE A 218 21.58 -0.82 6.21
C PHE A 218 22.49 -1.46 5.17
N SER A 219 23.38 -0.65 4.61
CA SER A 219 24.38 -1.09 3.64
C SER A 219 25.70 -1.49 4.31
N LEU A 220 26.41 -2.40 3.65
CA LEU A 220 27.80 -2.75 3.98
C LEU A 220 28.65 -2.33 2.78
N ALA A 221 29.90 -1.91 2.99
CA ALA A 221 30.78 -1.39 1.93
C ALA A 221 30.98 -2.36 0.75
N VAL A 222 30.66 -3.66 0.92
CA VAL A 222 30.78 -4.67 -0.12
C VAL A 222 29.69 -4.51 -1.19
N GLY A 223 30.10 -4.19 -2.42
CA GLY A 223 29.28 -4.32 -3.63
C GLY A 223 28.56 -3.08 -4.13
N GLY A 224 28.44 -2.04 -3.30
CA GLY A 224 27.79 -0.78 -3.68
C GLY A 224 26.29 -0.90 -4.01
N GLN A 225 25.70 0.24 -4.39
CA GLN A 225 24.25 0.36 -4.63
C GLN A 225 23.75 -0.51 -5.79
N GLU A 226 24.54 -0.67 -6.86
CA GLU A 226 24.12 -1.47 -8.02
C GLU A 226 24.00 -2.96 -7.67
N GLN A 227 24.98 -3.53 -6.97
CA GLN A 227 24.92 -4.93 -6.55
C GLN A 227 23.78 -5.18 -5.57
N TRP A 228 23.53 -4.22 -4.67
CA TRP A 228 22.39 -4.30 -3.75
C TRP A 228 21.05 -4.33 -4.52
N ARG A 229 20.84 -3.41 -5.47
CA ARG A 229 19.65 -3.41 -6.33
C ARG A 229 19.49 -4.71 -7.12
N LYS A 230 20.59 -5.31 -7.61
CA LYS A 230 20.56 -6.64 -8.26
C LYS A 230 20.09 -7.74 -7.31
N LYS A 231 20.52 -7.74 -6.04
CA LYS A 231 20.03 -8.69 -5.03
C LYS A 231 18.54 -8.50 -4.75
N LEU A 232 18.08 -7.25 -4.64
CA LEU A 232 16.65 -6.96 -4.45
C LEU A 232 15.80 -7.42 -5.64
N LEU A 233 16.26 -7.19 -6.88
CA LEU A 233 15.57 -7.69 -8.06
C LEU A 233 15.54 -9.22 -8.10
N HIS A 234 16.62 -9.88 -7.67
CA HIS A 234 16.64 -11.33 -7.53
C HIS A 234 15.61 -11.82 -6.51
N ALA A 235 15.58 -11.22 -5.31
CA ALA A 235 14.59 -11.55 -4.28
C ALA A 235 13.15 -11.33 -4.77
N LEU A 236 12.91 -10.24 -5.51
CA LEU A 236 11.62 -9.96 -6.12
C LEU A 236 11.23 -11.05 -7.13
N THR A 237 12.09 -11.31 -8.11
CA THR A 237 11.74 -12.10 -9.30
C THR A 237 11.90 -13.61 -9.12
N LYS A 238 12.80 -14.07 -8.25
CA LYS A 238 13.08 -15.49 -8.01
C LYS A 238 12.44 -16.03 -6.75
N ASP A 239 12.53 -15.28 -5.66
CA ASP A 239 12.08 -15.78 -4.36
C ASP A 239 10.59 -15.51 -4.13
N SER A 240 10.12 -14.31 -4.52
CA SER A 240 8.78 -13.83 -4.15
C SER A 240 7.74 -13.91 -5.27
N TRP A 241 8.10 -13.58 -6.52
CA TRP A 241 7.15 -13.45 -7.63
C TRP A 241 6.28 -14.69 -7.90
N PRO A 242 6.83 -15.92 -7.96
CA PRO A 242 6.02 -17.10 -8.27
C PRO A 242 4.93 -17.37 -7.22
N ALA A 243 5.29 -17.27 -5.94
CA ALA A 243 4.36 -17.45 -4.82
C ALA A 243 3.34 -16.31 -4.76
N ALA A 244 3.75 -15.07 -5.05
CA ALA A 244 2.85 -13.92 -5.12
C ALA A 244 1.78 -14.08 -6.22
N LYS A 245 2.17 -14.55 -7.42
CA LYS A 245 1.24 -14.88 -8.51
C LYS A 245 0.33 -16.06 -8.18
N ALA A 246 0.77 -16.99 -7.32
CA ALA A 246 -0.05 -18.08 -6.81
C ALA A 246 -1.09 -17.62 -5.75
N GLY A 247 -1.05 -16.36 -5.32
CA GLY A 247 -1.98 -15.78 -4.35
C GLY A 247 -1.49 -15.78 -2.90
N MET A 248 -0.21 -16.10 -2.64
CA MET A 248 0.34 -16.09 -1.29
C MET A 248 0.50 -14.65 -0.78
N ALA A 249 -0.33 -14.26 0.19
CA ALA A 249 -0.43 -12.87 0.63
C ALA A 249 0.89 -12.31 1.19
N SER A 250 1.70 -13.12 1.88
CA SER A 250 3.02 -12.73 2.40
C SER A 250 4.04 -12.43 1.29
N SER A 251 4.07 -13.22 0.21
CA SER A 251 4.90 -12.95 -0.97
C SER A 251 4.39 -11.74 -1.75
N GLN A 252 3.07 -11.54 -1.83
CA GLN A 252 2.52 -10.31 -2.41
C GLN A 252 2.97 -9.08 -1.61
N TYR A 253 2.90 -9.13 -0.28
CA TYR A 253 3.40 -8.03 0.54
C TYR A 253 4.91 -7.83 0.40
N SER A 254 5.68 -8.91 0.26
CA SER A 254 7.12 -8.85 -0.04
C SER A 254 7.39 -8.17 -1.39
N ASN A 255 6.62 -8.48 -2.43
CA ASN A 255 6.70 -7.79 -3.71
C ASN A 255 6.41 -6.30 -3.55
N ALA A 256 5.39 -5.94 -2.75
CA ALA A 256 5.05 -4.55 -2.50
C ALA A 256 6.22 -3.78 -1.86
N ILE A 257 6.85 -4.35 -0.84
CA ILE A 257 8.01 -3.77 -0.14
C ILE A 257 9.20 -3.60 -1.09
N LEU A 258 9.53 -4.65 -1.85
CA LEU A 258 10.70 -4.65 -2.75
C LEU A 258 10.51 -3.66 -3.91
N LEU A 259 9.32 -3.63 -4.51
CA LEU A 259 8.99 -2.69 -5.59
C LEU A 259 8.99 -1.25 -5.08
N ASN A 260 8.43 -1.00 -3.90
CA ASN A 260 8.44 0.35 -3.30
C ASN A 260 9.89 0.85 -3.12
N TYR A 261 10.79 -0.02 -2.66
CA TYR A 261 12.20 0.32 -2.50
C TYR A 261 12.93 0.52 -3.82
N LEU A 262 12.72 -0.37 -4.80
CA LEU A 262 13.34 -0.24 -6.13
C LEU A 262 12.89 1.05 -6.84
N ASP A 263 11.70 1.53 -6.53
CA ASP A 263 11.03 2.65 -7.17
C ASP A 263 11.24 4.04 -6.52
N GLN A 264 12.15 4.17 -5.54
CA GLN A 264 12.32 5.43 -4.78
C GLN A 264 12.69 6.67 -5.61
N ASP A 265 13.19 6.51 -6.85
CA ASP A 265 13.56 7.61 -7.75
C ASP A 265 12.46 8.02 -8.75
N ALA A 266 11.38 7.23 -8.88
CA ALA A 266 10.33 7.57 -9.82
C ALA A 266 9.49 8.73 -9.29
N THR A 267 9.33 9.75 -10.13
CA THR A 267 8.37 10.82 -9.88
C THR A 267 7.01 10.17 -9.58
N PRO A 268 6.27 10.56 -8.51
CA PRO A 268 5.01 9.93 -8.07
C PRO A 268 3.86 9.86 -9.09
N SER A 269 4.10 10.30 -10.32
CA SER A 269 3.09 10.61 -11.32
C SER A 269 2.85 9.44 -12.27
N LEU A 270 1.62 8.93 -12.15
CA LEU A 270 0.88 8.00 -13.01
C LEU A 270 1.37 6.55 -13.01
N ARG A 271 0.88 5.80 -12.03
CA ARG A 271 0.73 4.35 -12.13
C ARG A 271 -0.55 4.10 -12.95
N ASP A 272 -0.43 3.72 -14.21
CA ASP A 272 -1.59 3.24 -14.96
C ASP A 272 -1.86 1.78 -14.59
N LEU A 273 -2.71 1.62 -13.58
CA LEU A 273 -3.08 0.33 -13.03
C LEU A 273 -4.04 -0.47 -13.94
N SER A 274 -4.38 0.07 -15.12
CA SER A 274 -5.18 -0.64 -16.13
C SER A 274 -4.35 -1.57 -17.01
N VAL A 275 -3.04 -1.28 -17.15
CA VAL A 275 -2.13 -2.11 -17.95
C VAL A 275 -1.65 -3.29 -17.11
N SER A 276 -1.74 -4.50 -17.68
CA SER A 276 -1.31 -5.74 -17.04
C SER A 276 -0.23 -6.40 -17.88
N THR A 277 0.69 -7.11 -17.22
CA THR A 277 1.76 -7.87 -17.87
C THR A 277 2.04 -9.17 -17.12
N GLU A 278 2.55 -10.17 -17.86
CA GLU A 278 3.16 -11.38 -17.29
C GLU A 278 4.69 -11.30 -17.28
N GLU A 279 5.27 -10.25 -17.85
CA GLU A 279 6.73 -10.06 -17.90
C GLU A 279 7.30 -9.70 -16.53
N LEU A 280 8.49 -10.23 -16.24
CA LEU A 280 9.24 -9.89 -15.04
C LEU A 280 9.93 -8.53 -15.22
N PRO A 281 9.91 -7.67 -14.19
CA PRO A 281 10.61 -6.39 -14.27
C PRO A 281 12.13 -6.61 -14.29
N GLN A 282 12.84 -5.67 -14.90
CA GLN A 282 14.29 -5.54 -14.91
C GLN A 282 14.74 -4.27 -14.19
N LEU A 283 16.02 -4.19 -13.84
CA LEU A 283 16.54 -3.00 -13.14
C LEU A 283 16.41 -1.71 -13.95
N SER A 284 16.44 -1.81 -15.29
CA SER A 284 16.22 -0.67 -16.19
C SER A 284 14.85 -0.03 -16.00
N ASP A 285 13.84 -0.80 -15.62
CA ASP A 285 12.44 -0.36 -15.56
C ASP A 285 12.16 0.54 -14.35
N PHE A 286 13.09 0.52 -13.39
CA PHE A 286 13.10 1.38 -12.20
C PHE A 286 14.06 2.56 -12.31
N LYS A 287 14.72 2.76 -13.46
CA LYS A 287 15.58 3.93 -13.65
C LYS A 287 14.72 5.14 -13.93
N SER A 288 14.91 6.20 -13.14
CA SER A 288 14.34 7.50 -13.45
C SER A 288 15.08 8.16 -14.61
N GLU A 289 14.36 8.61 -15.64
CA GLU A 289 14.92 9.54 -16.61
C GLU A 289 15.32 10.86 -15.94
N LYS A 290 16.42 11.45 -16.40
CA LYS A 290 16.84 12.78 -15.96
C LYS A 290 15.88 13.81 -16.54
N ALA A 291 15.49 14.77 -15.72
CA ALA A 291 14.76 15.93 -16.21
C ALA A 291 15.61 16.72 -17.20
N LYS A 292 14.94 17.26 -18.21
CA LYS A 292 15.49 18.13 -19.24
C LYS A 292 14.98 19.54 -19.04
N ALA A 293 15.85 20.53 -19.23
CA ALA A 293 15.45 21.92 -19.31
C ALA A 293 14.94 22.20 -20.73
N VAL A 294 13.69 22.61 -20.86
CA VAL A 294 13.08 22.98 -22.14
C VAL A 294 13.00 24.48 -22.23
N LYS A 295 13.62 25.07 -23.26
CA LYS A 295 13.62 26.51 -23.47
C LYS A 295 12.23 26.98 -23.93
N MET A 296 11.57 27.79 -23.10
CA MET A 296 10.27 28.41 -23.38
C MET A 296 10.00 29.52 -22.36
N SER A 297 9.01 30.38 -22.63
CA SER A 297 8.52 31.33 -21.63
C SER A 297 8.03 30.57 -20.39
N ALA A 298 8.58 30.90 -19.22
CA ALA A 298 8.18 30.23 -17.99
C ALA A 298 6.75 30.59 -17.59
N PHE A 299 6.04 29.60 -17.04
CA PHE A 299 4.73 29.75 -16.42
C PHE A 299 4.78 29.14 -15.02
N THR A 300 3.83 29.52 -14.16
CA THR A 300 3.86 29.18 -12.73
C THR A 300 3.25 27.81 -12.43
N GLY A 301 2.42 27.28 -13.33
CA GLY A 301 1.76 26.00 -13.13
C GLY A 301 2.62 24.78 -13.44
N SER A 302 2.13 23.63 -12.98
CA SER A 302 2.69 22.31 -13.31
C SER A 302 1.60 21.37 -13.80
N ALA A 303 1.96 20.46 -14.70
CA ALA A 303 1.01 19.55 -15.33
C ALA A 303 1.65 18.21 -15.70
N ILE A 304 0.77 17.25 -15.96
CA ILE A 304 1.09 16.01 -16.66
C ILE A 304 0.50 16.09 -18.07
N LEU A 305 1.33 15.78 -19.06
CA LEU A 305 1.04 15.86 -20.49
C LEU A 305 1.10 14.46 -21.07
N ARG A 306 0.03 14.00 -21.73
CA ARG A 306 0.04 12.76 -22.54
C ARG A 306 0.15 13.12 -24.01
N VAL A 307 1.24 12.74 -24.64
CA VAL A 307 1.59 13.13 -26.01
C VAL A 307 1.65 11.90 -26.91
N ASP A 308 1.06 11.97 -28.10
CA ASP A 308 1.11 10.88 -29.08
C ASP A 308 2.38 10.92 -29.97
N SER A 309 2.45 10.02 -30.95
CA SER A 309 3.55 9.95 -31.92
C SER A 309 3.65 11.18 -32.83
N ASP A 310 2.55 11.92 -33.00
CA ASP A 310 2.45 13.12 -33.83
C ASP A 310 2.70 14.41 -33.02
N LYS A 311 3.21 14.26 -31.79
CA LYS A 311 3.48 15.35 -30.83
C LYS A 311 2.22 16.10 -30.39
N LYS A 312 1.03 15.50 -30.56
CA LYS A 312 -0.25 16.07 -30.14
C LYS A 312 -0.54 15.78 -28.68
N LEU A 313 -0.93 16.81 -27.94
CA LEU A 313 -1.39 16.69 -26.56
C LEU A 313 -2.77 16.01 -26.54
N LYS A 314 -2.83 14.75 -26.11
CA LYS A 314 -4.08 13.97 -25.99
C LYS A 314 -4.79 14.17 -24.66
N GLN A 315 -4.03 14.41 -23.59
CA GLN A 315 -4.59 14.62 -22.27
C GLN A 315 -3.71 15.59 -21.48
N LEU A 316 -4.36 16.56 -20.84
CA LEU A 316 -3.73 17.52 -19.94
C LEU A 316 -4.30 17.32 -18.54
N THR A 317 -3.42 17.11 -17.54
CA THR A 317 -3.80 17.08 -16.13
C THR A 317 -3.03 18.16 -15.39
N THR A 318 -3.69 19.28 -15.09
CA THR A 318 -3.09 20.37 -14.30
C THR A 318 -2.93 19.93 -12.86
N LEU A 319 -1.72 20.05 -12.32
CA LEU A 319 -1.39 19.71 -10.94
C LEU A 319 -1.45 20.95 -10.04
N SER A 320 -1.02 22.09 -10.55
CA SER A 320 -1.04 23.37 -9.84
C SER A 320 -0.94 24.54 -10.82
N GLY A 321 -1.41 25.72 -10.40
CA GLY A 321 -1.26 26.98 -11.14
C GLY A 321 -1.85 26.96 -12.55
N GLU A 322 -1.43 27.92 -13.37
CA GLU A 322 -1.86 28.05 -14.75
C GLU A 322 -0.83 27.44 -15.71
N VAL A 323 -1.32 26.72 -16.71
CA VAL A 323 -0.50 26.02 -17.71
C VAL A 323 -1.01 26.40 -19.10
N PRO A 324 -0.16 26.88 -20.02
CA PRO A 324 -0.59 27.48 -21.30
C PRO A 324 -0.74 26.43 -22.41
N PHE A 325 -1.34 25.27 -22.11
CA PHE A 325 -1.58 24.22 -23.09
C PHE A 325 -3.06 23.83 -23.11
N ALA A 326 -3.53 23.39 -24.27
CA ALA A 326 -4.85 22.82 -24.49
C ALA A 326 -4.76 21.47 -25.20
N GLN A 327 -5.73 20.59 -24.94
CA GLN A 327 -5.82 19.32 -25.65
C GLN A 327 -5.93 19.55 -27.16
N GLY A 328 -5.12 18.85 -27.95
CA GLY A 328 -4.98 19.04 -29.39
C GLY A 328 -3.79 19.90 -29.83
N ASP A 329 -3.15 20.61 -28.89
CA ASP A 329 -1.93 21.37 -29.15
C ASP A 329 -0.80 20.48 -29.66
N THR A 330 0.03 21.02 -30.55
CA THR A 330 1.27 20.37 -30.98
C THR A 330 2.42 20.83 -30.08
N LEU A 331 2.99 19.92 -29.30
CA LEU A 331 4.08 20.20 -28.38
C LEU A 331 5.44 19.86 -29.02
N SER A 332 5.96 20.78 -29.83
CA SER A 332 7.18 20.55 -30.63
C SER A 332 8.43 20.22 -29.81
N PHE A 333 8.47 20.65 -28.54
CA PHE A 333 9.55 20.41 -27.59
C PHE A 333 9.56 18.99 -26.99
N ILE A 334 8.58 18.15 -27.34
CA ILE A 334 8.52 16.73 -26.99
C ILE A 334 8.75 15.92 -28.27
N ASP A 335 9.76 15.03 -28.23
CA ASP A 335 10.17 14.26 -29.42
C ASP A 335 9.64 12.84 -29.46
N LYS A 336 9.18 12.30 -28.33
CA LYS A 336 8.66 10.94 -28.23
C LYS A 336 7.25 10.98 -27.67
N ALA A 337 6.42 10.06 -28.14
CA ALA A 337 5.15 9.78 -27.50
C ALA A 337 5.38 9.33 -26.05
N GLY A 338 4.44 9.68 -25.18
CA GLY A 338 4.46 9.27 -23.79
C GLY A 338 3.87 10.30 -22.84
N ASP A 339 4.02 10.01 -21.56
CA ASP A 339 3.58 10.90 -20.49
C ASP A 339 4.76 11.74 -19.98
N TYR A 340 4.52 13.01 -19.70
CA TYR A 340 5.55 13.95 -19.28
C TYR A 340 5.07 14.82 -18.13
N LYS A 341 5.92 15.03 -17.13
CA LYS A 341 5.72 16.08 -16.12
C LYS A 341 6.40 17.35 -16.61
N ILE A 342 5.63 18.45 -16.66
CA ILE A 342 6.15 19.80 -16.88
C ILE A 342 5.95 20.67 -15.63
N ALA A 343 6.96 21.45 -15.26
CA ALA A 343 6.93 22.32 -14.08
C ALA A 343 7.93 23.48 -14.21
N PRO A 344 7.87 24.50 -13.33
CA PRO A 344 8.90 25.53 -13.28
C PRO A 344 10.29 24.92 -13.00
N TRP A 345 11.31 25.41 -13.71
CA TRP A 345 12.69 24.97 -13.46
C TRP A 345 13.26 25.70 -12.24
N ASP A 346 13.47 25.01 -11.13
CA ASP A 346 14.09 25.58 -9.94
C ASP A 346 15.62 25.62 -10.06
N LEU A 347 16.19 26.83 -10.04
CA LEU A 347 17.63 27.07 -10.05
C LEU A 347 18.29 26.74 -8.71
N ASN A 348 17.50 26.69 -7.64
CA ASN A 348 17.93 26.35 -6.30
C ASN A 348 17.61 24.87 -5.95
N TYR A 349 17.27 24.05 -6.96
CA TYR A 349 17.02 22.62 -6.79
C TYR A 349 18.22 21.94 -6.10
N ASN A 350 17.96 21.25 -4.98
CA ASN A 350 18.94 20.66 -4.05
C ASN A 350 19.75 21.64 -3.20
N THR A 351 19.22 22.83 -2.92
CA THR A 351 19.79 23.76 -1.93
C THR A 351 18.78 24.02 -0.81
N THR A 352 19.25 24.59 0.31
CA THR A 352 18.38 25.05 1.41
C THR A 352 17.72 26.42 1.12
N LYS A 353 18.00 27.02 -0.03
CA LYS A 353 17.46 28.33 -0.41
C LYS A 353 16.03 28.18 -0.92
N ALA A 354 15.25 29.24 -0.75
CA ALA A 354 13.90 29.32 -1.32
C ALA A 354 13.95 29.06 -2.84
N PRO A 355 12.93 28.39 -3.43
CA PRO A 355 12.89 28.11 -4.86
C PRO A 355 13.08 29.37 -5.70
N LEU A 356 13.95 29.28 -6.70
CA LEU A 356 14.19 30.37 -7.65
C LEU A 356 13.94 29.86 -9.05
N TYR A 357 12.76 30.18 -9.60
CA TYR A 357 12.38 29.65 -10.90
C TYR A 357 12.99 30.43 -12.06
N ALA A 358 13.52 29.70 -13.04
CA ALA A 358 14.00 30.27 -14.28
C ALA A 358 12.86 30.92 -15.07
N LYS A 359 13.17 31.99 -15.81
CA LYS A 359 12.18 32.73 -16.63
C LYS A 359 12.08 32.22 -18.07
N ASP A 360 13.08 31.49 -18.53
CA ASP A 360 13.32 31.14 -19.93
C ASP A 360 13.34 29.62 -20.20
N LYS A 361 13.03 28.81 -19.19
CA LYS A 361 12.99 27.36 -19.31
C LYS A 361 12.07 26.71 -18.29
N MET A 362 11.55 25.56 -18.69
CA MET A 362 10.71 24.69 -17.87
C MET A 362 11.40 23.35 -17.63
N TYR A 363 11.11 22.76 -16.47
CA TYR A 363 11.40 21.37 -16.16
C TYR A 363 10.51 20.46 -17.00
N LEU A 364 11.10 19.49 -17.69
CA LEU A 364 10.38 18.42 -18.36
C LEU A 364 11.00 17.07 -17.99
N LYS A 365 10.19 16.14 -17.50
CA LYS A 365 10.64 14.77 -17.22
C LYS A 365 9.69 13.76 -17.86
N GLN A 366 10.24 12.84 -18.64
CA GLN A 366 9.44 11.73 -19.17
C GLN A 366 9.04 10.80 -18.02
N LEU A 367 7.79 10.39 -18.05
CA LEU A 367 7.19 9.47 -17.11
C LEU A 367 7.00 8.13 -17.82
N HIS A 368 7.56 7.07 -17.26
CA HIS A 368 7.33 5.72 -17.75
C HIS A 368 6.08 5.16 -17.09
N GLN A 369 5.11 4.78 -17.93
CA GLN A 369 3.99 3.97 -17.48
C GLN A 369 4.50 2.60 -17.09
N ARG A 370 4.00 2.08 -15.97
CA ARG A 370 4.31 0.73 -15.51
C ARG A 370 3.05 -0.11 -15.43
N PRO A 371 3.10 -1.36 -15.93
CA PRO A 371 2.05 -2.33 -15.66
C PRO A 371 1.79 -2.44 -14.16
N LYS A 372 0.54 -2.72 -13.77
CA LYS A 372 0.13 -2.80 -12.36
C LYS A 372 0.99 -3.78 -11.56
N GLU A 373 1.39 -4.92 -12.14
CA GLU A 373 2.22 -5.93 -11.48
C GLU A 373 3.62 -5.40 -11.13
N TRP A 374 4.09 -4.33 -11.77
CA TRP A 374 5.37 -3.69 -11.47
C TRP A 374 5.25 -2.54 -10.45
N THR A 375 4.10 -2.44 -9.78
CA THR A 375 3.83 -1.44 -8.75
C THR A 375 3.67 -2.09 -7.39
N ASP A 376 4.19 -1.41 -6.36
CA ASP A 376 3.97 -1.77 -4.97
C ASP A 376 2.48 -1.74 -4.58
N GLU A 377 1.74 -0.76 -5.10
CA GLU A 377 0.33 -0.54 -4.77
C GLU A 377 -0.57 -1.71 -5.15
N TYR A 378 -0.34 -2.31 -6.32
CA TYR A 378 -1.07 -3.50 -6.76
C TYR A 378 -0.85 -4.64 -5.77
N TRP A 379 0.40 -4.97 -5.48
CA TRP A 379 0.71 -6.11 -4.61
C TRP A 379 0.31 -5.88 -3.15
N LEU A 380 0.36 -4.63 -2.65
CA LEU A 380 -0.13 -4.27 -1.33
C LEU A 380 -1.65 -4.50 -1.23
N ASP A 381 -2.40 -4.07 -2.24
CA ASP A 381 -3.85 -4.32 -2.28
C ASP A 381 -4.15 -5.82 -2.35
N GLN A 382 -3.47 -6.57 -3.22
CA GLN A 382 -3.64 -8.03 -3.32
C GLN A 382 -3.36 -8.73 -1.99
N ALA A 383 -2.25 -8.40 -1.31
CA ALA A 383 -1.91 -8.98 -0.02
C ALA A 383 -2.97 -8.67 1.05
N ALA A 384 -3.46 -7.43 1.10
CA ALA A 384 -4.48 -7.01 2.06
C ALA A 384 -5.80 -7.77 1.83
N ARG A 385 -6.24 -7.86 0.57
CA ARG A 385 -7.45 -8.60 0.15
C ARG A 385 -7.33 -10.11 0.31
N ASN A 386 -6.12 -10.65 0.21
CA ASN A 386 -5.81 -12.05 0.48
C ASN A 386 -5.61 -12.35 1.96
N GLY A 387 -5.90 -11.36 2.83
CA GLY A 387 -6.11 -11.54 4.25
C GLY A 387 -4.90 -11.26 5.14
N LEU A 388 -3.77 -10.82 4.59
CA LEU A 388 -2.59 -10.49 5.40
C LEU A 388 -2.82 -9.19 6.19
N LEU A 389 -2.93 -9.30 7.51
CA LEU A 389 -3.25 -8.18 8.40
C LEU A 389 -2.21 -7.05 8.33
N GLU A 390 -0.93 -7.38 8.18
CA GLU A 390 0.15 -6.40 8.03
C GLU A 390 -0.04 -5.53 6.78
N ALA A 391 -0.46 -6.14 5.66
CA ALA A 391 -0.78 -5.41 4.44
C ALA A 391 -2.04 -4.56 4.61
N GLN A 392 -3.06 -5.05 5.32
CA GLN A 392 -4.28 -4.28 5.62
C GLN A 392 -3.95 -3.03 6.44
N ARG A 393 -3.15 -3.19 7.51
CA ARG A 393 -2.69 -2.07 8.36
C ARG A 393 -1.82 -1.08 7.58
N ALA A 394 -0.92 -1.57 6.72
CA ALA A 394 -0.12 -0.72 5.85
C ALA A 394 -0.99 0.06 4.85
N ARG A 395 -2.03 -0.57 4.28
CA ARG A 395 -2.97 0.07 3.35
C ARG A 395 -3.85 1.12 4.04
N ALA A 396 -4.30 0.85 5.27
CA ALA A 396 -5.18 1.74 6.04
C ALA A 396 -4.60 3.15 6.27
N GLN A 397 -3.28 3.29 6.29
CA GLN A 397 -2.63 4.60 6.43
C GLN A 397 -2.81 5.52 5.22
N PHE A 398 -3.17 4.95 4.07
CA PHE A 398 -3.34 5.66 2.82
C PHE A 398 -4.78 5.62 2.31
N ASP A 399 -5.59 4.72 2.85
CA ASP A 399 -6.93 4.41 2.37
C ASP A 399 -7.95 4.45 3.52
N GLN A 400 -8.88 5.41 3.46
CA GLN A 400 -9.89 5.59 4.50
C GLN A 400 -10.85 4.38 4.59
N GLY A 401 -11.09 3.66 3.49
CA GLY A 401 -11.93 2.47 3.49
C GLY A 401 -11.31 1.34 4.32
N TRP A 402 -10.01 1.09 4.13
CA TRP A 402 -9.26 0.14 4.95
C TRP A 402 -9.13 0.59 6.41
N ALA A 403 -8.90 1.88 6.67
CA ALA A 403 -8.89 2.43 8.02
C ALA A 403 -10.22 2.18 8.75
N HIS A 404 -11.34 2.54 8.12
CA HIS A 404 -12.66 2.32 8.70
C HIS A 404 -12.99 0.83 8.87
N TYR A 405 -12.55 -0.03 7.96
CA TYR A 405 -12.71 -1.47 8.12
C TYR A 405 -12.00 -1.99 9.38
N LEU A 406 -10.72 -1.66 9.55
CA LEU A 406 -9.93 -2.10 10.71
C LEU A 406 -10.44 -1.50 12.02
N GLN A 407 -10.93 -0.26 12.00
CA GLN A 407 -11.59 0.37 13.15
C GLN A 407 -12.83 -0.42 13.60
N ARG A 408 -13.70 -0.81 12.66
CA ARG A 408 -14.87 -1.67 12.97
C ARG A 408 -14.46 -3.05 13.49
N LYS A 409 -13.30 -3.55 13.08
CA LYS A 409 -12.71 -4.80 13.60
C LYS A 409 -11.99 -4.62 14.93
N ASN A 410 -11.99 -3.41 15.49
CA ASN A 410 -11.31 -3.09 16.74
C ASN A 410 -9.81 -3.44 16.70
N ASP A 411 -9.16 -3.24 15.53
CA ASP A 411 -7.74 -3.55 15.39
C ASP A 411 -6.89 -2.57 16.23
N PRO A 412 -6.07 -3.06 17.17
CA PRO A 412 -5.37 -2.20 18.12
C PRO A 412 -4.38 -1.25 17.44
N VAL A 413 -3.66 -1.72 16.41
CA VAL A 413 -2.64 -0.92 15.73
C VAL A 413 -3.30 0.17 14.89
N ALA A 414 -4.37 -0.15 14.15
CA ALA A 414 -5.12 0.85 13.38
C ALA A 414 -5.75 1.92 14.28
N LEU A 415 -6.33 1.52 15.42
CA LEU A 415 -6.88 2.46 16.40
C LEU A 415 -5.79 3.34 17.03
N GLY A 416 -4.63 2.78 17.36
CA GLY A 416 -3.50 3.53 17.88
C GLY A 416 -3.03 4.62 16.90
N TRP A 417 -2.94 4.29 15.61
CA TRP A 417 -2.60 5.28 14.58
C TRP A 417 -3.70 6.33 14.39
N GLN A 418 -4.98 5.94 14.41
CA GLN A 418 -6.08 6.89 14.35
C GLN A 418 -6.04 7.88 15.53
N ALA A 419 -5.74 7.41 16.74
CA ALA A 419 -5.57 8.28 17.90
C ALA A 419 -4.44 9.29 17.67
N ILE A 420 -3.30 8.84 17.14
CA ILE A 420 -2.16 9.70 16.80
C ILE A 420 -2.55 10.72 15.71
N GLU A 421 -3.30 10.33 14.68
CA GLU A 421 -3.78 11.25 13.64
C GLU A 421 -4.72 12.31 14.20
N LEU A 422 -5.71 11.92 15.02
CA LEU A 422 -6.64 12.84 15.69
C LEU A 422 -5.91 13.84 16.56
N LEU A 423 -4.88 13.38 17.27
CA LEU A 423 -4.01 14.24 18.06
C LEU A 423 -3.27 15.26 17.18
N THR A 424 -2.69 14.87 16.05
CA THR A 424 -2.05 15.82 15.13
C THR A 424 -3.03 16.82 14.51
N ALA A 425 -4.32 16.48 14.48
CA ALA A 425 -5.41 17.36 14.06
C ALA A 425 -5.99 18.21 15.20
N ASN A 426 -5.35 18.25 16.38
CA ASN A 426 -5.80 18.96 17.58
C ASN A 426 -7.20 18.51 18.10
N LYS A 427 -7.61 17.26 17.82
CA LYS A 427 -8.86 16.67 18.30
C LYS A 427 -8.63 15.84 19.57
N THR A 428 -8.13 16.47 20.63
CA THR A 428 -7.58 15.81 21.81
C THR A 428 -8.55 14.84 22.50
N ASP A 429 -9.80 15.23 22.74
CA ASP A 429 -10.77 14.37 23.44
C ASP A 429 -11.14 13.13 22.62
N GLU A 430 -11.36 13.28 21.31
CA GLU A 430 -11.55 12.16 20.38
C GLU A 430 -10.31 11.24 20.39
N ALA A 431 -9.12 11.84 20.36
CA ALA A 431 -7.86 11.13 20.34
C ALA A 431 -7.68 10.28 21.62
N LYS A 432 -7.98 10.82 22.80
CA LYS A 432 -7.92 10.10 24.10
C LYS A 432 -8.92 8.95 24.17
N ALA A 433 -10.14 9.16 23.68
CA ALA A 433 -11.15 8.10 23.62
C ALA A 433 -10.71 6.94 22.71
N VAL A 434 -10.23 7.25 21.50
CA VAL A 434 -9.75 6.24 20.55
C VAL A 434 -8.48 5.54 21.07
N PHE A 435 -7.57 6.26 21.72
CA PHE A 435 -6.38 5.66 22.33
C PHE A 435 -6.73 4.68 23.45
N SER A 436 -7.70 5.05 24.30
CA SER A 436 -8.20 4.15 25.37
C SER A 436 -8.83 2.89 24.78
N GLN A 437 -9.58 3.02 23.68
CA GLN A 437 -10.11 1.89 22.93
C GLN A 437 -8.98 1.01 22.35
N ALA A 438 -7.95 1.63 21.76
CA ALA A 438 -6.80 0.92 21.22
C ALA A 438 -6.09 0.11 22.32
N LYS A 439 -5.87 0.71 23.49
CA LYS A 439 -5.27 0.04 24.66
C LYS A 439 -6.11 -1.14 25.12
N ALA A 440 -7.43 -0.98 25.22
CA ALA A 440 -8.34 -2.07 25.56
C ALA A 440 -8.31 -3.20 24.51
N ALA A 441 -8.04 -2.88 23.25
CA ALA A 441 -7.86 -3.83 22.16
C ALA A 441 -6.46 -4.49 22.12
N GLY A 442 -5.54 -4.13 23.03
CA GLY A 442 -4.17 -4.68 23.10
C GLY A 442 -3.11 -3.86 22.37
N PHE A 443 -3.32 -2.56 22.16
CA PHE A 443 -2.29 -1.67 21.59
C PHE A 443 -1.12 -1.48 22.57
N GLU A 444 0.09 -1.78 22.10
CA GLU A 444 1.33 -1.58 22.84
C GLU A 444 1.88 -0.17 22.58
N ALA A 445 1.54 0.77 23.46
CA ALA A 445 2.07 2.13 23.45
C ALA A 445 3.39 2.22 24.23
N THR A 446 4.27 3.15 23.83
CA THR A 446 5.44 3.52 24.65
C THR A 446 5.00 4.38 25.83
N ALA A 447 5.82 4.47 26.88
CA ALA A 447 5.52 5.29 28.05
C ALA A 447 5.32 6.78 27.68
N GLU A 448 6.11 7.29 26.74
CA GLU A 448 6.02 8.67 26.25
C GLU A 448 4.70 8.91 25.52
N LEU A 449 4.26 7.94 24.71
CA LEU A 449 2.97 8.02 24.05
C LEU A 449 1.84 7.98 25.07
N GLU A 450 1.94 7.13 26.11
CA GLU A 450 0.95 7.09 27.19
C GLU A 450 0.83 8.42 27.94
N ILE A 451 1.96 9.05 28.31
CA ILE A 451 1.98 10.36 28.95
C ILE A 451 1.26 11.39 28.08
N LEU A 452 1.44 11.31 26.77
CA LEU A 452 0.84 12.26 25.85
C LEU A 452 -0.69 12.15 25.76
N PHE A 453 -1.25 10.97 26.01
CA PHE A 453 -2.69 10.72 26.00
C PHE A 453 -3.35 10.80 27.40
N GLN A 454 -2.57 11.03 28.46
CA GLN A 454 -3.08 11.38 29.79
C GLN A 454 -3.57 12.82 29.82
#